data_AF-A0A418R1U5-F1
#
_entry.id   AF-A0A418R1U5-F1
#
_cell.length_a   1.000
_cell.length_b   1.000
_cell.length_c   1.000
_cell.angle_alpha   90.00
_cell.angle_beta   90.00
_cell.angle_gamma   90.00
#
_symmetry.space_group_name_H-M   'P 1'
#
loop_
_entity.id
_entity.type
_entity.pdbx_description
1 polymer ?
#
loop_
_entity_poly.entity_id
_entity_poly.type
_entity_poly.pdbx_seq_one_letter_code
_entity_poly.pdbx_strand_id
1 'polypeptide(L)'
;MSRSAPATSSDGRLSCGKAARFFCTPPPPRYRKPVVLRLAHQLSVTRSSMFSHYLPAAGRLLFPCLSLLLLAAPASAQKRLRYRDWQLVWLEDFDTYRDVADMQVRSPWKFTPDTYRTLIGNAREDEYYDQRALELHEGNLHLVARPLPEPLAYRYSVAGRDTVKILHFESGWLSLKPALQPRRDWGDTARWPGNRGVQYGLFEIRCRLGGGAGTWPAFWLYSGPTEIDVLESISSRSFSNNVHWNPSNGPARSRQAEFQARGGADLTADFHTYAVSWTAAAVTFYLDGRRLRTVPATELPTFPAPADIIVNQAVVAGAPFNTWPGLPGQRQSALIVDYIKVYKPRTAR
;
A
#
# COMPACT_ATOMS: atom_id res chain seq x y z
N MET A 1 64.60 -2.03 -31.36
CA MET A 1 64.51 -3.34 -32.04
C MET A 1 63.04 -3.73 -32.09
N SER A 2 62.37 -3.39 -33.20
CA SER A 2 61.71 -4.32 -34.15
C SER A 2 60.49 -5.03 -33.57
N ARG A 3 59.25 -4.60 -33.93
CA ARG A 3 58.34 -5.20 -34.95
C ARG A 3 57.88 -6.62 -34.51
N SER A 4 56.63 -7.06 -34.56
CA SER A 4 55.45 -6.72 -35.37
C SER A 4 54.29 -7.65 -34.94
N ALA A 5 53.04 -7.26 -35.17
CA ALA A 5 51.89 -8.17 -35.21
C ALA A 5 52.02 -9.21 -36.36
N PRO A 6 51.16 -10.24 -36.41
CA PRO A 6 50.04 -10.11 -37.35
C PRO A 6 48.73 -10.80 -36.91
N ALA A 7 47.64 -10.33 -37.52
CA ALA A 7 46.38 -11.06 -37.68
C ALA A 7 46.48 -12.06 -38.85
N THR A 8 45.66 -13.11 -38.87
CA THR A 8 45.02 -13.64 -40.10
C THR A 8 43.92 -14.66 -39.78
N SER A 9 42.92 -14.62 -40.66
CA SER A 9 41.66 -15.36 -40.78
C SER A 9 41.78 -16.79 -41.30
N SER A 10 40.76 -17.63 -41.09
CA SER A 10 40.22 -18.49 -42.17
C SER A 10 38.81 -19.02 -41.88
N ASP A 11 37.97 -18.90 -42.91
CA ASP A 11 36.67 -19.55 -43.14
C ASP A 11 36.81 -21.07 -43.31
N GLY A 12 35.76 -21.85 -42.99
CA GLY A 12 35.71 -23.28 -43.35
C GLY A 12 34.55 -24.13 -42.80
N ARG A 13 33.39 -24.03 -43.46
CA ARG A 13 32.15 -24.83 -43.45
C ARG A 13 32.10 -26.27 -42.84
N LEU A 14 30.98 -26.48 -42.12
CA LEU A 14 29.99 -27.60 -42.14
C LEU A 14 30.42 -29.06 -41.90
N SER A 15 29.86 -29.67 -40.84
CA SER A 15 29.13 -30.94 -40.98
C SER A 15 27.94 -31.02 -40.03
N CYS A 16 26.81 -31.50 -40.54
CA CYS A 16 25.52 -31.65 -39.89
C CYS A 16 25.43 -33.05 -39.24
N GLY A 17 25.02 -33.13 -37.98
CA GLY A 17 24.89 -34.39 -37.24
C GLY A 17 23.72 -34.38 -36.26
N LYS A 18 22.58 -34.86 -36.75
CA LYS A 18 21.48 -35.56 -36.04
C LYS A 18 20.81 -34.89 -34.82
N ALA A 19 19.59 -34.45 -35.11
CA ALA A 19 18.44 -34.14 -34.27
C ALA A 19 18.29 -34.89 -32.93
N ALA A 20 18.05 -34.11 -31.86
CA ALA A 20 17.21 -34.48 -30.74
C ALA A 20 16.13 -33.40 -30.58
N ARG A 21 14.86 -33.77 -30.82
CA ARG A 21 13.70 -32.89 -30.61
C ARG A 21 13.48 -32.74 -29.10
N PHE A 22 13.84 -31.59 -28.54
CA PHE A 22 13.29 -31.15 -27.26
C PHE A 22 11.89 -30.60 -27.52
N PHE A 23 10.89 -31.24 -26.92
CA PHE A 23 9.54 -30.69 -26.83
C PHE A 23 9.59 -29.42 -25.96
N CYS A 24 9.55 -28.25 -26.59
CA CYS A 24 9.20 -27.02 -25.89
C CYS A 24 7.73 -27.11 -25.48
N THR A 25 7.47 -27.38 -24.20
CA THR A 25 6.16 -27.12 -23.61
C THR A 25 5.88 -25.61 -23.70
N PRO A 26 4.73 -25.16 -24.24
CA PRO A 26 4.38 -23.75 -24.21
C PRO A 26 4.29 -23.28 -22.75
N PRO A 27 4.66 -22.01 -22.46
CA PRO A 27 4.50 -21.47 -21.13
C PRO A 27 3.02 -21.57 -20.71
N PRO A 28 2.73 -21.81 -19.42
CA PRO A 28 1.37 -21.87 -18.94
C PRO A 28 0.62 -20.57 -19.30
N PRO A 29 -0.69 -20.65 -19.59
CA PRO A 29 -1.48 -19.47 -19.93
C PRO A 29 -1.39 -18.45 -18.80
N ARG A 30 -1.09 -17.20 -19.15
CA ARG A 30 -1.10 -16.08 -18.20
C ARG A 30 -2.49 -15.98 -17.60
N TYR A 31 -2.61 -16.16 -16.29
CA TYR A 31 -3.83 -15.88 -15.57
C TYR A 31 -4.12 -14.38 -15.72
N ARG A 32 -5.23 -14.03 -16.38
CA ARG A 32 -5.80 -12.68 -16.35
C ARG A 32 -6.94 -12.71 -15.35
N LYS A 33 -6.91 -11.81 -14.37
CA LYS A 33 -8.00 -11.66 -13.40
C LYS A 33 -9.36 -11.56 -14.12
N PRO A 34 -10.40 -12.27 -13.66
CA PRO A 34 -11.75 -12.00 -14.13
C PRO A 34 -12.16 -10.57 -13.76
N VAL A 35 -12.59 -9.79 -14.75
CA VAL A 35 -13.14 -8.44 -14.52
C VAL A 35 -14.46 -8.58 -13.78
N VAL A 36 -14.46 -8.38 -12.47
CA VAL A 36 -15.69 -8.37 -11.67
C VAL A 36 -16.36 -7.01 -11.81
N LEU A 37 -17.27 -6.89 -12.79
CA LEU A 37 -18.28 -5.83 -12.82
C LEU A 37 -19.28 -6.07 -11.67
N ARG A 38 -19.10 -5.40 -10.53
CA ARG A 38 -20.15 -5.39 -9.49
C ARG A 38 -21.29 -4.47 -9.95
N LEU A 39 -22.42 -5.07 -10.35
CA LEU A 39 -23.71 -4.37 -10.43
C LEU A 39 -24.11 -3.88 -9.03
N ALA A 40 -24.43 -2.60 -8.93
CA ALA A 40 -25.00 -2.02 -7.71
C ALA A 40 -26.46 -2.48 -7.58
N HIS A 41 -26.72 -3.50 -6.77
CA HIS A 41 -28.09 -3.79 -6.33
C HIS A 41 -28.53 -2.73 -5.30
N GLN A 42 -29.37 -1.80 -5.74
CA GLN A 42 -30.26 -1.06 -4.85
C GLN A 42 -31.35 -2.02 -4.40
N LEU A 43 -31.31 -2.47 -3.14
CA LEU A 43 -32.45 -3.10 -2.50
C LEU A 43 -33.32 -1.99 -1.89
N SER A 44 -34.49 -1.78 -2.46
CA SER A 44 -35.59 -1.05 -1.83
C SER A 44 -36.21 -1.95 -0.76
N VAL A 45 -36.24 -1.46 0.49
CA VAL A 45 -36.97 -2.12 1.57
C VAL A 45 -38.40 -1.60 1.52
N THR A 46 -39.33 -2.39 0.99
CA THR A 46 -40.77 -2.20 1.21
C THR A 46 -41.20 -2.97 2.45
N ARG A 47 -41.69 -2.25 3.45
CA ARG A 47 -42.41 -2.81 4.61
C ARG A 47 -43.72 -3.44 4.13
N SER A 48 -43.99 -4.67 4.55
CA SER A 48 -45.36 -5.15 4.78
C SER A 48 -45.38 -6.09 5.98
N SER A 49 -46.30 -5.78 6.88
CA SER A 49 -46.68 -6.48 8.10
C SER A 49 -47.53 -7.72 7.80
N MET A 50 -47.38 -8.77 8.61
CA MET A 50 -48.46 -9.43 9.36
C MET A 50 -47.96 -10.77 9.92
N PHE A 51 -47.99 -10.96 11.25
CA PHE A 51 -48.93 -11.87 11.92
C PHE A 51 -48.65 -11.93 13.43
N SER A 52 -49.76 -11.93 14.15
CA SER A 52 -49.94 -11.95 15.60
C SER A 52 -49.73 -13.34 16.19
N HIS A 53 -49.16 -13.45 17.41
CA HIS A 53 -49.87 -13.94 18.60
C HIS A 53 -48.93 -14.20 19.81
N TYR A 54 -49.56 -14.15 20.99
CA TYR A 54 -49.14 -14.52 22.35
C TYR A 54 -48.59 -13.41 23.27
N LEU A 55 -49.50 -12.90 24.10
CA LEU A 55 -49.29 -12.41 25.47
C LEU A 55 -49.75 -13.51 26.46
N PRO A 56 -49.26 -13.50 27.71
CA PRO A 56 -50.10 -12.90 28.75
C PRO A 56 -49.36 -11.97 29.72
N ALA A 57 -50.18 -11.26 30.49
CA ALA A 57 -49.94 -10.06 31.27
C ALA A 57 -49.21 -10.23 32.61
N ALA A 58 -48.39 -9.22 32.94
CA ALA A 58 -48.24 -8.56 34.24
C ALA A 58 -47.36 -7.31 33.94
N GLY A 59 -47.57 -6.07 34.37
CA GLY A 59 -48.29 -5.50 35.49
C GLY A 59 -47.49 -4.27 35.94
N ARG A 60 -47.84 -3.08 35.42
CA ARG A 60 -47.57 -1.71 35.94
C ARG A 60 -46.11 -1.23 36.11
N LEU A 61 -45.76 -0.16 35.39
CA LEU A 61 -45.37 1.17 35.93
C LEU A 61 -45.01 2.10 34.74
N LEU A 62 -45.84 3.13 34.51
CA LEU A 62 -45.62 4.17 33.50
C LEU A 62 -44.74 5.27 34.10
N PHE A 63 -43.49 5.36 33.64
CA PHE A 63 -42.70 6.59 33.71
C PHE A 63 -42.76 7.27 32.33
N PRO A 64 -43.01 8.59 32.23
CA PRO A 64 -42.95 9.26 30.94
C PRO A 64 -41.47 9.46 30.59
N CYS A 65 -40.88 8.53 29.85
CA CYS A 65 -39.64 8.80 29.13
C CYS A 65 -39.97 9.79 28.00
N LEU A 66 -39.70 11.07 28.27
CA LEU A 66 -39.59 12.12 27.29
C LEU A 66 -38.58 11.65 26.23
N SER A 67 -39.08 11.10 25.14
CA SER A 67 -38.27 10.64 24.03
C SER A 67 -37.76 11.88 23.32
N LEU A 68 -36.53 12.31 23.65
CA LEU A 68 -35.77 13.19 22.79
C LEU A 68 -35.63 12.47 21.45
N LEU A 69 -36.49 12.80 20.48
CA LEU A 69 -36.20 12.61 19.08
C LEU A 69 -34.97 13.45 18.77
N LEU A 70 -33.79 12.84 18.92
CA LEU A 70 -32.59 13.27 18.22
C LEU A 70 -32.91 13.18 16.73
N LEU A 71 -33.34 14.30 16.16
CA LEU A 71 -33.34 14.54 14.73
C LEU A 71 -31.90 14.30 14.27
N ALA A 72 -31.64 13.10 13.76
CA ALA A 72 -30.41 12.81 13.05
C ALA A 72 -30.33 13.82 11.90
N ALA A 73 -29.39 14.76 12.00
CA ALA A 73 -29.09 15.67 10.92
C ALA A 73 -28.93 14.84 9.63
N PRO A 74 -29.49 15.27 8.48
CA PRO A 74 -29.36 14.53 7.25
C PRO A 74 -27.86 14.36 7.00
N ALA A 75 -27.44 13.10 6.87
CA ALA A 75 -26.05 12.77 6.57
C ALA A 75 -25.66 13.57 5.33
N SER A 76 -24.88 14.65 5.54
CA SER A 76 -24.33 15.46 4.45
C SER A 76 -23.74 14.49 3.44
N ALA A 77 -24.23 14.53 2.20
CA ALA A 77 -23.80 13.62 1.16
C ALA A 77 -22.28 13.77 1.00
N GLN A 78 -21.53 12.83 1.60
CA GLN A 78 -20.08 12.89 1.66
C GLN A 78 -19.56 12.97 0.22
N LYS A 79 -18.82 14.05 -0.09
CA LYS A 79 -18.31 14.29 -1.44
C LYS A 79 -17.53 13.05 -1.90
N ARG A 80 -17.91 12.51 -3.06
CA ARG A 80 -17.24 11.36 -3.67
C ARG A 80 -16.11 11.81 -4.60
N LEU A 81 -15.09 10.97 -4.71
CA LEU A 81 -14.04 11.10 -5.70
C LEU A 81 -14.65 10.97 -7.11
N ARG A 82 -14.37 11.95 -7.96
CA ARG A 82 -14.84 11.99 -9.35
C ARG A 82 -13.70 11.57 -10.27
N TYR A 83 -13.55 10.27 -10.53
CA TYR A 83 -12.49 9.75 -11.42
C TYR A 83 -12.48 10.37 -12.83
N ARG A 84 -13.62 10.89 -13.31
CA ARG A 84 -13.72 11.60 -14.59
C ARG A 84 -12.82 12.85 -14.67
N ASP A 85 -12.44 13.42 -13.53
CA ASP A 85 -11.59 14.61 -13.44
C ASP A 85 -10.08 14.23 -13.52
N TRP A 86 -9.77 12.92 -13.59
CA TRP A 86 -8.43 12.36 -13.53
C TRP A 86 -8.11 11.50 -14.76
N GLN A 87 -6.84 11.45 -15.13
CA GLN A 87 -6.29 10.61 -16.19
C GLN A 87 -5.24 9.68 -15.57
N LEU A 88 -5.39 8.37 -15.78
CA LEU A 88 -4.42 7.38 -15.34
C LEU A 88 -3.11 7.58 -16.11
N VAL A 89 -1.99 7.71 -15.39
CA VAL A 89 -0.64 7.87 -15.97
C VAL A 89 0.28 6.70 -15.64
N TRP A 90 -0.01 6.00 -14.53
CA TRP A 90 0.74 4.81 -14.15
C TRP A 90 -0.14 3.82 -13.39
N LEU A 91 0.07 2.54 -13.67
CA LEU A 91 -0.59 1.40 -13.07
C LEU A 91 0.48 0.34 -12.78
N GLU A 92 0.45 -0.16 -11.56
CA GLU A 92 0.99 -1.46 -11.19
C GLU A 92 -0.19 -2.36 -10.81
N ASP A 93 -0.38 -3.45 -11.54
CA ASP A 93 -1.45 -4.42 -11.34
C ASP A 93 -0.95 -5.79 -10.84
N PHE A 94 0.38 -5.97 -10.75
CA PHE A 94 1.10 -7.17 -10.33
C PHE A 94 0.78 -8.46 -11.13
N ASP A 95 -0.12 -8.38 -12.11
CA ASP A 95 -0.58 -9.51 -12.94
C ASP A 95 0.46 -9.94 -13.97
N THR A 96 1.40 -9.06 -14.29
CA THR A 96 2.33 -9.29 -15.40
C THR A 96 3.56 -10.10 -15.00
N TYR A 97 3.83 -10.29 -13.72
CA TYR A 97 5.03 -10.96 -13.21
C TYR A 97 4.77 -12.46 -12.99
N ARG A 98 5.77 -13.29 -13.33
CA ARG A 98 5.69 -14.73 -13.06
C ARG A 98 5.90 -15.05 -11.58
N ASP A 99 6.85 -14.36 -10.97
CA ASP A 99 7.30 -14.52 -9.61
C ASP A 99 8.02 -13.25 -9.13
N VAL A 100 8.43 -13.23 -7.87
CA VAL A 100 9.07 -12.08 -7.24
C VAL A 100 10.46 -11.78 -7.84
N ALA A 101 11.17 -12.79 -8.36
CA ALA A 101 12.46 -12.57 -9.02
C ALA A 101 12.28 -11.88 -10.38
N ASP A 102 11.28 -12.29 -11.15
CA ASP A 102 10.85 -11.61 -12.39
C ASP A 102 10.37 -10.17 -12.12
N MET A 103 9.62 -9.96 -11.03
CA MET A 103 9.21 -8.64 -10.57
C MET A 103 10.42 -7.76 -10.20
N GLN A 104 11.41 -8.29 -9.48
CA GLN A 104 12.62 -7.55 -9.13
C GLN A 104 13.36 -7.00 -10.36
N VAL A 105 13.43 -7.79 -11.43
CA VAL A 105 14.09 -7.38 -12.67
C VAL A 105 13.25 -6.34 -13.43
N ARG A 106 11.96 -6.61 -13.65
CA ARG A 106 11.14 -5.83 -14.60
C ARG A 106 10.37 -4.67 -14.00
N SER A 107 10.06 -4.73 -12.71
CA SER A 107 9.20 -3.75 -12.08
C SER A 107 9.95 -2.45 -11.76
N PRO A 108 9.23 -1.33 -11.60
CA PRO A 108 9.81 -0.08 -11.12
C PRO A 108 10.15 -0.12 -9.62
N TRP A 109 9.91 -1.24 -8.94
CA TRP A 109 10.01 -1.35 -7.50
C TRP A 109 11.37 -1.84 -7.03
N LYS A 110 11.86 -1.18 -5.99
CA LYS A 110 12.97 -1.57 -5.16
C LYS A 110 12.45 -2.42 -4.01
N PHE A 111 13.05 -3.59 -3.86
CA PHE A 111 12.81 -4.53 -2.79
C PHE A 111 13.79 -4.16 -1.70
N THR A 112 13.31 -3.53 -0.66
CA THR A 112 14.23 -3.01 0.33
C THR A 112 14.46 -4.06 1.42
N PRO A 113 15.73 -4.39 1.74
CA PRO A 113 16.98 -3.84 1.17
C PRO A 113 17.64 -4.80 0.16
N ASP A 114 18.12 -4.23 -0.95
CA ASP A 114 18.69 -4.96 -2.09
C ASP A 114 19.90 -5.87 -1.75
N THR A 115 20.48 -5.80 -0.55
CA THR A 115 21.64 -6.65 -0.15
C THR A 115 21.85 -6.89 1.37
N TYR A 116 21.06 -6.33 2.29
CA TYR A 116 21.26 -6.48 3.74
C TYR A 116 19.94 -6.43 4.52
N ARG A 117 19.86 -7.01 5.72
CA ARG A 117 18.74 -6.77 6.65
C ARG A 117 18.76 -5.29 7.07
N THR A 118 17.62 -4.61 7.18
CA THR A 118 17.57 -3.22 7.71
C THR A 118 16.51 -3.01 8.75
N LEU A 119 16.83 -2.13 9.70
CA LEU A 119 15.86 -1.30 10.42
C LEU A 119 15.59 -0.04 9.61
N ILE A 120 14.58 -0.10 8.74
CA ILE A 120 13.95 1.10 8.22
C ILE A 120 12.66 1.21 8.99
N GLY A 121 12.44 2.33 9.66
CA GLY A 121 11.33 2.42 10.59
C GLY A 121 11.65 3.23 11.83
N ASN A 122 10.71 3.24 12.75
CA ASN A 122 10.80 3.97 14.00
C ASN A 122 11.17 3.05 15.18
N ALA A 123 11.40 3.65 16.35
CA ALA A 123 11.82 2.92 17.55
C ALA A 123 10.79 1.88 18.04
N ARG A 124 9.54 1.92 17.55
CA ARG A 124 8.46 1.02 17.94
C ARG A 124 8.31 -0.18 17.01
N GLU A 125 9.02 -0.24 15.89
CA GLU A 125 8.97 -1.39 14.96
C GLU A 125 9.83 -2.55 15.49
N ASP A 126 9.64 -3.79 15.03
CA ASP A 126 10.27 -5.01 15.58
C ASP A 126 10.60 -6.07 14.51
N GLU A 127 10.50 -5.64 13.25
CA GLU A 127 10.82 -6.42 12.07
C GLU A 127 12.17 -6.02 11.46
N TYR A 128 12.73 -6.91 10.66
CA TYR A 128 13.56 -6.51 9.51
C TYR A 128 12.79 -6.72 8.21
N TYR A 129 13.08 -5.91 7.21
CA TYR A 129 12.54 -6.09 5.86
C TYR A 129 13.43 -7.00 5.01
N ASP A 130 12.81 -7.88 4.22
CA ASP A 130 13.48 -8.80 3.30
C ASP A 130 12.60 -9.05 2.06
N GLN A 131 13.22 -9.20 0.89
CA GLN A 131 12.51 -9.54 -0.34
C GLN A 131 11.75 -10.87 -0.24
N ARG A 132 12.23 -11.83 0.55
CA ARG A 132 11.60 -13.15 0.77
C ARG A 132 10.27 -13.05 1.51
N ALA A 133 10.00 -11.92 2.15
CA ALA A 133 8.70 -11.62 2.75
C ALA A 133 7.69 -11.07 1.73
N LEU A 134 8.07 -10.93 0.46
CA LEU A 134 7.15 -10.60 -0.62
C LEU A 134 6.77 -11.86 -1.38
N GLU A 135 5.48 -11.96 -1.70
CA GLU A 135 4.92 -13.06 -2.47
C GLU A 135 3.94 -12.54 -3.52
N LEU A 136 3.76 -13.31 -4.59
CA LEU A 136 2.76 -13.04 -5.62
C LEU A 136 1.78 -14.21 -5.67
N HIS A 137 0.51 -13.91 -5.42
CA HIS A 137 -0.57 -14.91 -5.44
C HIS A 137 -1.76 -14.36 -6.19
N GLU A 138 -2.23 -15.08 -7.21
CA GLU A 138 -3.45 -14.75 -7.95
C GLU A 138 -3.47 -13.30 -8.50
N GLY A 139 -2.29 -12.80 -8.87
CA GLY A 139 -2.09 -11.43 -9.36
C GLY A 139 -2.08 -10.34 -8.27
N ASN A 140 -2.03 -10.72 -6.99
CA ASN A 140 -1.86 -9.77 -5.89
C ASN A 140 -0.44 -9.85 -5.33
N LEU A 141 0.09 -8.70 -4.91
CA LEU A 141 1.30 -8.63 -4.10
C LEU A 141 0.93 -8.85 -2.62
N HIS A 142 1.68 -9.71 -1.95
CA HIS A 142 1.55 -9.95 -0.51
C HIS A 142 2.83 -9.48 0.18
N LEU A 143 2.71 -8.52 1.10
CA LEU A 143 3.80 -8.12 1.99
C LEU A 143 3.58 -8.83 3.34
N VAL A 144 4.31 -9.93 3.55
CA VAL A 144 4.03 -10.92 4.59
C VAL A 144 4.92 -10.72 5.82
N ALA A 145 4.32 -10.41 6.95
CA ALA A 145 4.96 -10.42 8.26
C ALA A 145 4.94 -11.82 8.88
N ARG A 146 6.07 -12.27 9.42
CA ARG A 146 6.22 -13.56 10.12
C ARG A 146 7.04 -13.45 11.39
N PRO A 147 6.72 -14.21 12.45
CA PRO A 147 7.63 -14.39 13.57
C PRO A 147 8.89 -15.14 13.10
N LEU A 148 10.03 -14.73 13.62
CA LEU A 148 11.29 -15.44 13.42
C LEU A 148 11.33 -16.71 14.27
N PRO A 149 11.99 -17.79 13.80
CA PRO A 149 12.22 -18.98 14.61
C PRO A 149 12.97 -18.66 15.91
N GLU A 150 13.93 -17.73 15.83
CA GLU A 150 14.68 -17.20 16.97
C GLU A 150 14.86 -15.68 16.80
N PRO A 151 14.83 -14.90 17.90
CA PRO A 151 15.07 -13.46 17.83
C PRO A 151 16.45 -13.15 17.22
N LEU A 152 16.50 -12.13 16.37
CA LEU A 152 17.70 -11.73 15.67
C LEU A 152 18.32 -10.48 16.31
N ALA A 153 19.59 -10.57 16.71
CA ALA A 153 20.37 -9.39 17.07
C ALA A 153 20.80 -8.61 15.82
N TYR A 154 20.23 -7.43 15.65
CA TYR A 154 20.57 -6.50 14.58
C TYR A 154 21.47 -5.38 15.08
N ARG A 155 22.69 -5.31 14.55
CA ARG A 155 23.70 -4.31 14.94
C ARG A 155 23.71 -3.16 13.94
N TYR A 156 23.71 -1.93 14.44
CA TYR A 156 23.74 -0.73 13.61
C TYR A 156 24.42 0.43 14.34
N SER A 157 24.83 1.45 13.58
CA SER A 157 25.46 2.65 14.12
C SER A 157 24.54 3.86 13.97
N VAL A 158 24.32 4.61 15.04
CA VAL A 158 23.58 5.87 15.03
C VAL A 158 24.43 6.95 15.66
N ALA A 159 24.68 8.04 14.93
CA ALA A 159 25.51 9.16 15.38
C ALA A 159 26.89 8.69 15.92
N GLY A 160 27.50 7.70 15.27
CA GLY A 160 28.81 7.14 15.64
C GLY A 160 28.81 6.23 16.86
N ARG A 161 27.64 5.82 17.38
CA ARG A 161 27.52 4.84 18.46
C ARG A 161 27.00 3.52 17.93
N ASP A 162 27.74 2.46 18.22
CA ASP A 162 27.29 1.10 17.95
C ASP A 162 26.16 0.72 18.90
N THR A 163 25.11 0.15 18.33
CA THR A 163 23.92 -0.24 19.07
C THR A 163 23.37 -1.56 18.54
N VAL A 164 22.53 -2.19 19.35
CA VAL A 164 21.91 -3.49 19.02
C VAL A 164 20.43 -3.40 19.30
N LYS A 165 19.63 -3.88 18.36
CA LYS A 165 18.20 -4.12 18.55
C LYS A 165 17.93 -5.61 18.34
N ILE A 166 17.07 -6.17 19.18
CA ILE A 166 16.57 -7.53 19.01
C ILE A 166 15.30 -7.45 18.18
N LEU A 167 15.23 -8.20 17.09
CA LEU A 167 14.10 -8.25 16.18
C LEU A 167 13.43 -9.61 16.29
N HIS A 168 12.10 -9.61 16.29
CA HIS A 168 11.31 -10.83 16.44
C HIS A 168 10.57 -11.20 15.16
N PHE A 169 10.56 -10.32 14.16
CA PHE A 169 9.79 -10.50 12.94
C PHE A 169 10.61 -10.25 11.67
N GLU A 170 10.17 -10.86 10.58
CA GLU A 170 10.51 -10.41 9.22
C GLU A 170 9.26 -9.86 8.55
N SER A 171 9.43 -8.95 7.59
CA SER A 171 8.32 -8.40 6.82
C SER A 171 8.70 -7.82 5.45
N GLY A 172 7.69 -7.36 4.71
CA GLY A 172 7.80 -6.85 3.36
C GLY A 172 7.81 -5.32 3.25
N TRP A 173 8.67 -4.80 2.38
CA TRP A 173 8.73 -3.38 2.01
C TRP A 173 8.96 -3.22 0.52
N LEU A 174 8.23 -2.28 -0.08
CA LEU A 174 8.38 -1.90 -1.47
C LEU A 174 8.40 -0.38 -1.62
N SER A 175 9.38 0.15 -2.36
CA SER A 175 9.43 1.56 -2.74
C SER A 175 9.92 1.74 -4.18
N LEU A 176 9.74 2.91 -4.79
CA LEU A 176 10.18 3.12 -6.17
C LEU A 176 11.71 3.08 -6.32
N LYS A 177 12.20 2.57 -7.47
CA LYS A 177 13.63 2.50 -7.80
C LYS A 177 14.23 3.91 -7.94
N PRO A 178 15.42 4.18 -7.36
CA PRO A 178 16.07 5.48 -7.43
C PRO A 178 16.40 6.03 -8.83
N ALA A 179 16.49 5.14 -9.83
CA ALA A 179 16.94 5.46 -11.18
C ALA A 179 15.80 5.43 -12.21
N LEU A 180 14.55 5.59 -11.77
CA LEU A 180 13.44 5.73 -12.70
C LEU A 180 13.69 6.97 -13.56
N GLN A 181 13.71 6.77 -14.87
CA GLN A 181 13.92 7.86 -15.81
C GLN A 181 12.81 8.90 -15.65
N PRO A 182 13.12 10.21 -15.63
CA PRO A 182 12.12 11.26 -15.58
C PRO A 182 11.05 11.05 -16.65
N ARG A 183 9.79 11.07 -16.22
CA ARG A 183 8.62 10.86 -17.07
C ARG A 183 7.76 12.11 -17.06
N ARG A 184 7.54 12.73 -18.22
CA ARG A 184 6.77 14.00 -18.33
C ARG A 184 5.36 13.88 -17.74
N ASP A 185 4.73 12.72 -17.87
CA ASP A 185 3.41 12.43 -17.33
C ASP A 185 3.39 12.30 -15.79
N TRP A 186 4.54 12.19 -15.14
CA TRP A 186 4.68 12.18 -13.68
C TRP A 186 4.87 13.57 -13.08
N GLY A 187 4.97 14.61 -13.91
CA GLY A 187 5.16 16.00 -13.51
C GLY A 187 6.55 16.53 -13.83
N ASP A 188 6.94 17.63 -13.18
CA ASP A 188 8.25 18.25 -13.38
C ASP A 188 9.34 17.49 -12.60
N THR A 189 9.56 16.25 -13.02
CA THR A 189 10.53 15.38 -12.36
C THR A 189 11.98 15.69 -12.78
N ALA A 190 12.18 16.45 -13.84
CA ALA A 190 13.51 16.76 -14.37
C ALA A 190 14.33 17.69 -13.45
N ARG A 191 13.68 18.49 -12.60
CA ARG A 191 14.35 19.45 -11.69
C ARG A 191 14.92 18.83 -10.41
N TRP A 192 14.67 17.56 -10.15
CA TRP A 192 15.02 16.90 -8.90
C TRP A 192 16.09 15.83 -9.16
N PRO A 193 17.34 16.04 -8.68
CA PRO A 193 18.42 15.08 -8.89
C PRO A 193 18.05 13.67 -8.39
N GLY A 194 18.26 12.66 -9.24
CA GLY A 194 17.96 11.26 -8.90
C GLY A 194 16.47 10.96 -8.73
N ASN A 195 15.60 11.67 -9.45
CA ASN A 195 14.16 11.63 -9.24
C ASN A 195 13.57 10.22 -9.27
N ARG A 196 12.77 9.91 -8.25
CA ARG A 196 12.25 8.58 -7.95
C ARG A 196 10.73 8.48 -8.02
N GLY A 197 10.03 9.60 -8.17
CA GLY A 197 8.64 9.72 -7.76
C GLY A 197 7.76 10.61 -8.62
N VAL A 198 6.54 10.86 -8.13
CA VAL A 198 5.51 11.62 -8.84
C VAL A 198 5.20 12.90 -8.07
N GLN A 199 5.26 14.05 -8.73
CA GLN A 199 4.89 15.33 -8.12
C GLN A 199 3.40 15.62 -8.33
N TYR A 200 2.62 15.70 -7.24
CA TYR A 200 1.17 15.90 -7.25
C TYR A 200 0.40 14.82 -8.03
N GLY A 201 -0.89 14.68 -7.74
CA GLY A 201 -1.75 13.72 -8.43
C GLY A 201 -2.79 13.10 -7.49
N LEU A 202 -3.49 12.11 -8.03
CA LEU A 202 -4.27 11.18 -7.24
C LEU A 202 -3.49 9.87 -7.16
N PHE A 203 -3.22 9.42 -5.95
CA PHE A 203 -2.52 8.19 -5.65
C PHE A 203 -3.52 7.26 -4.98
N GLU A 204 -3.64 6.03 -5.48
CA GLU A 204 -4.62 5.06 -5.00
C GLU A 204 -3.97 3.69 -4.88
N ILE A 205 -4.21 3.04 -3.75
CA ILE A 205 -3.95 1.61 -3.54
C ILE A 205 -5.28 0.89 -3.36
N ARG A 206 -5.42 -0.29 -3.97
CA ARG A 206 -6.45 -1.25 -3.59
C ARG A 206 -5.80 -2.39 -2.84
N CYS A 207 -6.15 -2.55 -1.57
CA CYS A 207 -5.55 -3.56 -0.71
C CYS A 207 -6.55 -4.12 0.31
N ARG A 208 -6.21 -5.27 0.87
CA ARG A 208 -6.89 -5.90 2.01
C ARG A 208 -5.88 -6.07 3.14
N LEU A 209 -6.31 -5.75 4.36
CA LEU A 209 -5.45 -5.89 5.54
C LEU A 209 -5.39 -7.35 6.00
N GLY A 210 -4.24 -7.78 6.52
CA GLY A 210 -4.04 -9.16 6.99
C GLY A 210 -4.60 -9.45 8.37
N GLY A 211 -4.82 -8.41 9.19
CA GLY A 211 -5.24 -8.53 10.59
C GLY A 211 -4.12 -9.02 11.51
N GLY A 212 -4.48 -9.35 12.75
CA GLY A 212 -3.52 -9.64 13.82
C GLY A 212 -3.11 -8.38 14.58
N ALA A 213 -3.10 -8.47 15.91
CA ALA A 213 -2.72 -7.32 16.72
C ALA A 213 -1.22 -7.03 16.57
N GLY A 214 -0.90 -5.74 16.52
CA GLY A 214 0.47 -5.25 16.38
C GLY A 214 1.03 -5.25 14.97
N THR A 215 0.29 -5.69 13.96
CA THR A 215 0.68 -5.44 12.55
C THR A 215 0.38 -4.00 12.18
N TRP A 216 1.23 -3.40 11.35
CA TRP A 216 1.12 -2.01 10.94
C TRP A 216 1.31 -1.84 9.42
N PRO A 217 0.31 -2.26 8.61
CA PRO A 217 0.27 -1.97 7.18
C PRO A 217 0.28 -0.48 6.89
N ALA A 218 1.06 -0.07 5.90
CA ALA A 218 1.10 1.31 5.44
C ALA A 218 1.19 1.46 3.92
N PHE A 219 0.55 2.52 3.40
CA PHE A 219 0.72 3.05 2.05
C PHE A 219 0.90 4.57 2.14
N TRP A 220 2.03 5.06 1.67
CA TRP A 220 2.46 6.41 1.96
C TRP A 220 3.37 6.97 0.86
N LEU A 221 3.48 8.29 0.86
CA LEU A 221 4.25 9.05 -0.11
C LEU A 221 5.33 9.84 0.61
N TYR A 222 6.56 9.82 0.10
CA TYR A 222 7.67 10.58 0.71
C TYR A 222 8.43 11.40 -0.32
N SER A 223 8.43 12.72 -0.15
CA SER A 223 9.11 13.66 -1.05
C SER A 223 10.39 14.25 -0.48
N GLY A 224 10.72 13.95 0.79
CA GLY A 224 11.73 14.65 1.57
C GLY A 224 11.09 15.74 2.46
N PRO A 225 10.62 16.87 1.90
CA PRO A 225 9.95 17.92 2.68
C PRO A 225 8.58 17.52 3.24
N THR A 226 7.90 16.55 2.61
CA THR A 226 6.56 16.11 2.97
C THR A 226 6.43 14.60 2.89
N GLU A 227 5.83 14.03 3.93
CA GLU A 227 5.38 12.64 4.06
C GLU A 227 3.84 12.65 4.11
N ILE A 228 3.19 11.81 3.32
CA ILE A 228 1.72 11.71 3.26
C ILE A 228 1.33 10.25 3.46
N ASP A 229 0.78 9.94 4.61
CA ASP A 229 0.33 8.61 4.99
C ASP A 229 -1.12 8.43 4.57
N VAL A 230 -1.31 7.75 3.43
CA VAL A 230 -2.63 7.52 2.82
C VAL A 230 -3.39 6.42 3.56
N LEU A 231 -2.64 5.48 4.13
CA LEU A 231 -3.13 4.42 4.99
C LEU A 231 -2.03 4.09 5.99
N GLU A 232 -2.38 4.11 7.26
CA GLU A 232 -1.70 3.39 8.33
C GLU A 232 -2.78 2.72 9.18
N SER A 233 -2.57 1.49 9.63
CA SER A 233 -3.56 0.82 10.48
C SER A 233 -2.89 -0.14 11.45
N ILE A 234 -3.37 -0.15 12.70
CA ILE A 234 -2.96 -1.11 13.74
C ILE A 234 -4.15 -1.94 14.25
N SER A 235 -5.28 -1.87 13.54
CA SER A 235 -6.58 -2.41 13.95
C SER A 235 -7.35 -2.88 12.72
N SER A 236 -8.14 -3.95 12.85
CA SER A 236 -8.99 -4.40 11.74
C SER A 236 -10.15 -3.44 11.44
N ARG A 237 -10.44 -2.47 12.31
CA ARG A 237 -11.60 -1.57 12.21
C ARG A 237 -11.24 -0.08 12.24
N SER A 238 -9.97 0.29 12.39
CA SER A 238 -9.53 1.68 12.34
C SER A 238 -8.25 1.84 11.53
N PHE A 239 -8.05 3.06 11.03
CA PHE A 239 -6.89 3.45 10.26
C PHE A 239 -6.65 4.95 10.43
N SER A 240 -5.46 5.43 10.10
CA SER A 240 -5.10 6.84 10.14
C SER A 240 -4.66 7.38 8.80
N ASN A 241 -4.83 8.69 8.66
CA ASN A 241 -4.23 9.49 7.60
C ASN A 241 -3.40 10.59 8.24
N ASN A 242 -2.12 10.59 7.95
CA ASN A 242 -1.17 11.51 8.54
C ASN A 242 -0.46 12.29 7.45
N VAL A 243 -0.02 13.50 7.81
CA VAL A 243 0.86 14.29 6.95
C VAL A 243 1.93 14.87 7.85
N HIS A 244 3.19 14.58 7.52
CA HIS A 244 4.35 15.13 8.20
C HIS A 244 5.09 16.07 7.25
N TRP A 245 5.59 17.18 7.76
CA TRP A 245 6.39 18.10 6.96
C TRP A 245 7.44 18.79 7.80
N ASN A 246 8.54 19.16 7.14
CA ASN A 246 9.61 19.95 7.75
C ASN A 246 9.65 21.35 7.10
N PRO A 247 9.21 22.41 7.80
CA PRO A 247 9.43 23.77 7.32
C PRO A 247 10.94 24.06 7.30
N SER A 248 11.42 24.72 6.25
CA SER A 248 12.86 24.96 6.00
C SER A 248 13.63 25.57 7.18
N ASN A 249 12.96 26.31 8.06
CA ASN A 249 13.55 26.95 9.25
C ASN A 249 12.77 26.64 10.55
N GLY A 250 12.26 25.42 10.73
CA GLY A 250 11.49 25.09 11.93
C GLY A 250 11.48 23.62 12.32
N PRO A 251 10.84 23.28 13.46
CA PRO A 251 10.71 21.89 13.88
C PRO A 251 9.77 21.14 12.93
N ALA A 252 9.96 19.81 12.85
CA ALA A 252 9.03 18.93 12.17
C ALA A 252 7.61 19.09 12.72
N ARG A 253 6.62 19.07 11.83
CA ARG A 253 5.20 19.23 12.17
C ARG A 253 4.38 18.11 11.56
N SER A 254 3.21 17.87 12.13
CA SER A 254 2.26 16.90 11.58
C SER A 254 0.80 17.33 11.72
N ARG A 255 -0.04 16.69 10.90
CA ARG A 255 -1.51 16.73 10.96
C ARG A 255 -2.00 15.31 10.91
N GLN A 256 -2.47 14.81 12.05
CA GLN A 256 -2.90 13.42 12.20
C GLN A 256 -4.42 13.32 12.26
N ALA A 257 -4.96 12.19 11.82
CA ALA A 257 -6.36 11.85 12.01
C ALA A 257 -6.54 10.33 11.99
N GLU A 258 -7.27 9.81 12.96
CA GLU A 258 -7.71 8.42 13.00
C GLU A 258 -9.20 8.35 12.62
N PHE A 259 -9.57 7.29 11.91
CA PHE A 259 -10.92 7.02 11.46
C PHE A 259 -11.32 5.61 11.86
N GLN A 260 -12.57 5.48 12.32
CA GLN A 260 -13.24 4.19 12.41
C GLN A 260 -13.81 3.82 11.04
N ALA A 261 -13.66 2.57 10.65
CA ALA A 261 -14.30 2.02 9.47
C ALA A 261 -15.82 2.17 9.60
N ARG A 262 -16.46 2.65 8.53
CA ARG A 262 -17.88 3.01 8.58
C ARG A 262 -18.74 1.80 8.94
N GLY A 263 -19.65 1.99 9.89
CA GLY A 263 -20.51 0.91 10.37
C GLY A 263 -19.77 -0.21 11.09
N GLY A 264 -18.53 0.02 11.53
CA GLY A 264 -17.69 -0.99 12.19
C GLY A 264 -17.20 -2.09 11.25
N ALA A 265 -17.14 -1.79 9.94
CA ALA A 265 -16.66 -2.72 8.93
C ALA A 265 -15.26 -3.24 9.27
N ASP A 266 -15.05 -4.53 9.02
CA ASP A 266 -13.74 -5.15 9.19
C ASP A 266 -12.93 -5.00 7.90
N LEU A 267 -11.90 -4.15 7.94
CA LEU A 267 -11.02 -3.83 6.80
C LEU A 267 -10.11 -5.01 6.39
N THR A 268 -10.13 -6.10 7.16
CA THR A 268 -9.42 -7.34 6.81
C THR A 268 -10.28 -8.30 5.98
N ALA A 269 -11.59 -8.06 5.92
CA ALA A 269 -12.56 -8.98 5.31
C ALA A 269 -12.69 -8.84 3.79
N ASP A 270 -12.48 -7.65 3.22
CA ASP A 270 -12.52 -7.41 1.77
C ASP A 270 -11.44 -6.38 1.38
N PHE A 271 -11.21 -6.22 0.09
CA PHE A 271 -10.36 -5.18 -0.46
C PHE A 271 -11.06 -3.82 -0.42
N HIS A 272 -10.31 -2.81 -0.02
CA HIS A 272 -10.72 -1.41 0.02
C HIS A 272 -9.81 -0.55 -0.85
N THR A 273 -10.33 0.59 -1.32
CA THR A 273 -9.49 1.59 -1.99
C THR A 273 -9.15 2.74 -1.05
N TYR A 274 -7.85 2.95 -0.84
CA TYR A 274 -7.31 4.07 -0.08
C TYR A 274 -6.66 5.02 -1.07
N ALA A 275 -7.06 6.29 -1.06
CA ALA A 275 -6.56 7.25 -2.01
C ALA A 275 -6.29 8.62 -1.40
N VAL A 276 -5.32 9.33 -1.99
CA VAL A 276 -5.06 10.73 -1.68
C VAL A 276 -4.97 11.53 -2.97
N SER A 277 -5.70 12.63 -3.03
CA SER A 277 -5.49 13.70 -4.00
C SER A 277 -4.55 14.72 -3.38
N TRP A 278 -3.31 14.78 -3.87
CA TRP A 278 -2.32 15.76 -3.48
C TRP A 278 -2.13 16.80 -4.59
N THR A 279 -2.44 18.05 -4.29
CA THR A 279 -2.27 19.19 -5.21
C THR A 279 -1.56 20.33 -4.48
N ALA A 280 -1.17 21.37 -5.22
CA ALA A 280 -0.62 22.60 -4.64
C ALA A 280 -1.60 23.33 -3.70
N ALA A 281 -2.90 23.01 -3.77
CA ALA A 281 -3.93 23.69 -2.98
C ALA A 281 -4.31 22.91 -1.71
N ALA A 282 -4.21 21.57 -1.72
CA ALA A 282 -4.63 20.74 -0.60
C ALA A 282 -4.18 19.28 -0.72
N VAL A 283 -4.25 18.56 0.40
CA VAL A 283 -4.20 17.10 0.48
C VAL A 283 -5.58 16.59 0.91
N THR A 284 -6.21 15.75 0.08
CA THR A 284 -7.56 15.20 0.35
C THR A 284 -7.54 13.69 0.32
N PHE A 285 -7.98 13.06 1.41
CA PHE A 285 -7.97 11.61 1.59
C PHE A 285 -9.35 10.98 1.33
N TYR A 286 -9.34 9.73 0.87
CA TYR A 286 -10.53 8.97 0.51
C TYR A 286 -10.40 7.51 0.96
N LEU A 287 -11.53 6.93 1.38
CA LEU A 287 -11.74 5.49 1.52
C LEU A 287 -12.93 5.09 0.64
N ASP A 288 -12.75 4.09 -0.22
CA ASP A 288 -13.79 3.59 -1.13
C ASP A 288 -14.46 4.71 -1.96
N GLY A 289 -13.62 5.64 -2.43
CA GLY A 289 -14.02 6.82 -3.19
C GLY A 289 -14.84 7.85 -2.39
N ARG A 290 -14.98 7.71 -1.07
CA ARG A 290 -15.64 8.69 -0.20
C ARG A 290 -14.59 9.55 0.51
N ARG A 291 -14.75 10.88 0.45
CA ARG A 291 -13.80 11.82 1.04
C ARG A 291 -13.82 11.76 2.56
N LEU A 292 -12.69 11.47 3.18
CA LEU A 292 -12.50 11.45 4.64
C LEU A 292 -12.26 12.87 5.17
N ARG A 293 -11.15 13.48 4.75
CA ARG A 293 -10.76 14.84 5.15
C ARG A 293 -9.99 15.56 4.04
N THR A 294 -9.93 16.88 4.15
CA THR A 294 -9.08 17.75 3.33
C THR A 294 -8.24 18.60 4.27
N VAL A 295 -6.92 18.66 4.02
CA VAL A 295 -6.00 19.58 4.70
C VAL A 295 -5.54 20.62 3.67
N PRO A 296 -5.88 21.92 3.84
CA PRO A 296 -5.56 22.96 2.87
C PRO A 296 -4.08 23.37 2.92
N ALA A 297 -3.56 23.89 1.81
CA ALA A 297 -2.16 24.31 1.70
C ALA A 297 -1.76 25.41 2.70
N THR A 298 -2.73 26.13 3.27
CA THR A 298 -2.54 27.11 4.34
C THR A 298 -2.17 26.48 5.68
N GLU A 299 -2.50 25.20 5.89
CA GLU A 299 -2.16 24.45 7.11
C GLU A 299 -0.95 23.54 6.94
N LEU A 300 -0.79 22.96 5.74
CA LEU A 300 0.43 22.31 5.31
C LEU A 300 0.92 22.97 4.02
N PRO A 301 2.06 23.65 3.98
CA PRO A 301 2.61 24.06 2.69
C PRO A 301 2.93 22.78 1.90
N THR A 302 2.13 22.47 0.88
CA THR A 302 2.44 21.36 -0.03
C THR A 302 3.59 21.81 -0.91
N PHE A 303 4.79 21.30 -0.62
CA PHE A 303 5.96 21.64 -1.42
C PHE A 303 5.89 20.92 -2.77
N PRO A 304 6.19 21.60 -3.89
CA PRO A 304 6.20 20.98 -5.20
C PRO A 304 7.42 20.07 -5.35
N ALA A 305 7.37 18.87 -4.78
CA ALA A 305 8.43 17.88 -4.85
C ALA A 305 7.88 16.53 -5.35
N PRO A 306 8.66 15.74 -6.10
CA PRO A 306 8.30 14.38 -6.44
C PRO A 306 8.26 13.53 -5.17
N ALA A 307 7.24 12.69 -5.02
CA ALA A 307 7.19 11.74 -3.91
C ALA A 307 7.45 10.31 -4.37
N ASP A 308 8.36 9.63 -3.66
CA ASP A 308 8.46 8.17 -3.63
C ASP A 308 7.12 7.59 -3.19
N ILE A 309 6.72 6.49 -3.82
CA ILE A 309 5.56 5.70 -3.42
C ILE A 309 6.09 4.52 -2.61
N ILE A 310 5.53 4.31 -1.42
CA ILE A 310 5.98 3.29 -0.48
C ILE A 310 4.79 2.47 0.01
N VAL A 311 4.97 1.16 0.08
CA VAL A 311 4.05 0.22 0.70
C VAL A 311 4.82 -0.78 1.54
N ASN A 312 4.40 -0.99 2.78
CA ASN A 312 5.04 -1.90 3.72
C ASN A 312 4.04 -2.50 4.72
N GLN A 313 4.49 -3.54 5.41
CA GLN A 313 3.78 -4.17 6.52
C GLN A 313 4.69 -4.13 7.76
N ALA A 314 4.65 -3.09 8.56
CA ALA A 314 5.45 -3.03 9.78
C ALA A 314 4.89 -3.92 10.89
N VAL A 315 5.67 -4.17 11.94
CA VAL A 315 5.24 -4.90 13.13
C VAL A 315 5.68 -4.15 14.38
N VAL A 316 4.75 -3.81 15.26
CA VAL A 316 5.09 -3.12 16.51
C VAL A 316 5.81 -4.06 17.48
N ALA A 317 6.70 -3.49 18.29
CA ALA A 317 7.38 -4.19 19.37
C ALA A 317 6.38 -4.83 20.34
N GLY A 318 6.59 -6.11 20.62
CA GLY A 318 5.71 -6.89 21.49
C GLY A 318 4.38 -7.29 20.84
N ALA A 319 4.27 -7.25 19.51
CA ALA A 319 3.08 -7.75 18.80
C ALA A 319 2.72 -9.18 19.25
N PRO A 320 1.48 -9.42 19.72
CA PRO A 320 1.05 -10.74 20.14
C PRO A 320 0.74 -11.59 18.90
N PHE A 321 1.78 -12.17 18.30
CA PHE A 321 1.70 -12.94 17.06
C PHE A 321 0.77 -14.15 17.15
N ASN A 322 0.39 -14.56 18.35
CA ASN A 322 -0.62 -15.59 18.56
C ASN A 322 -2.04 -15.18 18.12
N THR A 323 -2.27 -13.89 17.90
CA THR A 323 -3.52 -13.33 17.34
C THR A 323 -3.52 -13.30 15.81
N TRP A 324 -2.40 -13.61 15.16
CA TRP A 324 -2.30 -13.54 13.71
C TRP A 324 -2.97 -14.75 13.05
N PRO A 325 -3.52 -14.59 11.83
CA PRO A 325 -4.12 -15.70 11.10
C PRO A 325 -3.18 -16.89 10.91
N GLY A 326 -3.76 -18.11 10.91
CA GLY A 326 -3.04 -19.36 10.71
C GLY A 326 -2.97 -20.23 11.95
N LEU A 327 -2.55 -21.48 11.74
CA LEU A 327 -2.34 -22.45 12.82
C LEU A 327 -1.07 -22.10 13.62
N PRO A 328 -0.94 -22.59 14.88
CA PRO A 328 0.32 -22.49 15.62
C PRO A 328 1.50 -22.97 14.77
N GLY A 329 2.60 -22.20 14.74
CA GLY A 329 3.77 -22.46 13.91
C GLY A 329 3.67 -21.99 12.45
N GLN A 330 2.48 -21.56 11.99
CA GLN A 330 2.25 -21.03 10.63
C GLN A 330 1.66 -19.62 10.64
N ARG A 331 1.64 -18.96 11.81
CA ARG A 331 1.00 -17.67 11.97
C ARG A 331 1.75 -16.59 11.21
N GLN A 332 1.03 -15.87 10.37
CA GLN A 332 1.56 -14.77 9.55
C GLN A 332 0.44 -13.76 9.27
N SER A 333 0.82 -12.53 8.93
CA SER A 333 -0.12 -11.51 8.48
C SER A 333 0.41 -10.81 7.25
N ALA A 334 -0.46 -10.52 6.28
CA ALA A 334 -0.03 -9.90 5.03
C ALA A 334 -0.85 -8.67 4.69
N LEU A 335 -0.19 -7.59 4.26
CA LEU A 335 -0.85 -6.57 3.47
C LEU A 335 -0.96 -7.09 2.03
N ILE A 336 -2.19 -7.24 1.53
CA ILE A 336 -2.46 -7.83 0.22
C ILE A 336 -2.88 -6.72 -0.73
N VAL A 337 -2.10 -6.48 -1.77
CA VAL A 337 -2.28 -5.38 -2.71
C VAL A 337 -2.69 -5.92 -4.07
N ASP A 338 -3.85 -5.46 -4.54
CA ASP A 338 -4.36 -5.78 -5.88
C ASP A 338 -3.75 -4.85 -6.93
N TYR A 339 -3.72 -3.54 -6.67
CA TYR A 339 -3.08 -2.59 -7.57
C TYR A 339 -2.63 -1.32 -6.85
N ILE A 340 -1.73 -0.60 -7.51
CA ILE A 340 -1.39 0.80 -7.22
C ILE A 340 -1.58 1.62 -8.49
N LYS A 341 -2.28 2.74 -8.38
CA LYS A 341 -2.58 3.65 -9.49
C LYS A 341 -2.17 5.07 -9.17
N VAL A 342 -1.67 5.76 -10.19
CA VAL A 342 -1.39 7.18 -10.14
C VAL A 342 -2.09 7.87 -11.31
N TYR A 343 -2.76 8.97 -10.99
CA TYR A 343 -3.48 9.78 -11.96
C TYR A 343 -3.02 11.24 -11.89
N LYS A 344 -3.12 11.92 -13.04
CA LYS A 344 -2.98 13.38 -13.14
C LYS A 344 -4.34 14.04 -13.36
N PRO A 345 -4.52 15.30 -12.94
CA PRO A 345 -5.71 16.06 -13.30
C PRO A 345 -5.85 16.07 -14.82
N ARG A 346 -7.06 15.85 -15.34
CA ARG A 346 -7.33 16.17 -16.75
C ARG A 346 -7.28 17.69 -16.88
N THR A 347 -6.44 18.18 -17.77
CA THR A 347 -6.56 19.57 -18.22
C THR A 347 -7.95 19.75 -18.81
N ALA A 348 -8.66 20.80 -18.38
CA ALA A 348 -9.89 21.20 -19.03
C ALA A 348 -9.59 21.42 -20.52
N ARG A 349 -10.34 20.73 -21.39
CA ARG A 349 -10.26 20.94 -22.84
C ARG A 349 -10.91 22.26 -23.21
#